data_AF-X0TMM4-F1
#
_entry.id   AF-X0TMM4-F1
#
_cell.length_a   1.000
_cell.length_b   1.000
_cell.length_c   1.000
_cell.angle_alpha   90.00
_cell.angle_beta   90.00
_cell.angle_gamma   90.00
#
_symmetry.space_group_name_H-M   'P 1'
#
loop_
_entity.id
_entity.type
_entity.pdbx_description
1 polymer ?
#
loop_
_entity_poly.entity_id
_entity_poly.type
_entity_poly.pdbx_seq_one_letter_code
_entity_poly.pdbx_strand_id
1 'polypeptide(L)'
;IYKKIILKKDHFMYIPLTLVLGGAVGNLIDRMRVDGGVIDFIDFRIWPVFNFADSAIVCGMLVLLIHVLFRAPEKEDEEEGEEWKNEEKY
;
A
#
# COMPACT_ATOMS: atom_id res chain seq x y z
N ILE A 1 10.11 -9.79 21.55
CA ILE A 1 8.87 -9.07 21.96
C ILE A 1 8.57 -7.91 20.98
N TYR A 2 9.33 -6.82 20.93
CA TYR A 2 9.05 -5.70 20.00
C TYR A 2 9.19 -5.99 18.49
N LYS A 3 10.00 -6.97 18.10
CA LYS A 3 10.28 -7.29 16.67
C LYS A 3 9.09 -7.97 15.96
N LYS A 4 8.23 -8.68 16.69
CA LYS A 4 7.11 -9.47 16.13
C LYS A 4 5.91 -8.56 15.77
N ILE A 5 5.72 -7.45 16.51
CA ILE A 5 4.60 -6.51 16.35
C ILE A 5 4.72 -5.65 15.07
N ILE A 6 5.95 -5.39 14.58
CA ILE A 6 6.19 -4.42 13.49
C ILE A 6 6.32 -5.09 12.11
N LEU A 7 6.54 -6.41 12.02
CA LEU A 7 6.88 -7.06 10.76
C LEU A 7 6.17 -8.39 10.61
N LYS A 8 4.84 -8.34 10.57
CA LYS A 8 4.15 -9.31 9.73
C LYS A 8 4.46 -8.93 8.29
N LYS A 9 5.45 -9.62 7.70
CA LYS A 9 5.97 -9.28 6.38
C LYS A 9 4.97 -9.73 5.34
N ASP A 10 3.93 -8.92 5.13
CA ASP A 10 3.06 -9.13 4.01
C ASP A 10 3.79 -8.66 2.75
N HIS A 11 4.48 -9.60 2.12
CA HIS A 11 5.22 -9.36 0.89
C HIS A 11 4.32 -8.81 -0.23
N PHE A 12 3.00 -9.05 -0.16
CA PHE A 12 2.04 -8.52 -1.11
C PHE A 12 1.94 -6.99 -1.03
N MET A 13 2.16 -6.40 0.15
CA MET A 13 2.07 -4.95 0.38
C MET A 13 3.18 -4.15 -0.30
N TYR A 14 4.30 -4.78 -0.68
CA TYR A 14 5.38 -4.07 -1.37
C TYR A 14 4.94 -3.54 -2.74
N ILE A 15 4.09 -4.27 -3.46
CA ILE A 15 3.64 -3.89 -4.79
C ILE A 15 2.82 -2.60 -4.76
N PRO A 16 1.69 -2.50 -4.02
CA PRO A 16 0.92 -1.28 -3.97
C PRO A 16 1.70 -0.10 -3.37
N LEU A 17 2.54 -0.35 -2.35
CA LEU A 17 3.34 0.71 -1.73
C LEU A 17 4.38 1.28 -2.70
N THR A 18 5.06 0.43 -3.47
CA THR A 18 6.03 0.89 -4.47
C THR A 18 5.36 1.58 -5.66
N LEU A 19 4.13 1.19 -6.03
CA LEU A 19 3.34 1.89 -7.04
C LEU A 19 2.98 3.32 -6.60
N VAL A 20 2.42 3.49 -5.40
CA VAL A 20 2.07 4.82 -4.86
C VAL A 20 3.31 5.68 -4.68
N LEU A 21 4.37 5.12 -4.07
CA LEU A 21 5.61 5.86 -3.85
C LEU A 21 6.30 6.22 -5.18
N GLY A 22 6.35 5.28 -6.12
CA GLY A 22 6.95 5.49 -7.43
C GLY A 22 6.25 6.58 -8.23
N GLY A 23 4.90 6.59 -8.24
CA GLY A 23 4.15 7.66 -8.88
C GLY A 23 4.34 9.01 -8.18
N ALA A 24 4.31 9.05 -6.85
CA ALA A 24 4.54 10.28 -6.10
C ALA A 24 5.95 10.87 -6.37
N VAL A 25 6.97 10.01 -6.39
CA VAL A 25 8.35 10.40 -6.73
C VAL A 25 8.45 10.84 -8.19
N GLY A 26 7.77 10.18 -9.13
CA GLY A 26 7.72 10.59 -10.54
C GLY A 26 7.19 12.02 -10.70
N ASN A 27 6.02 12.31 -10.12
CA ASN A 27 5.45 13.66 -10.14
C ASN A 27 6.33 14.69 -9.41
N LEU A 28 7.03 14.30 -8.34
CA LEU A 28 7.98 15.17 -7.67
C LEU A 28 9.20 15.51 -8.55
N ILE A 29 9.77 14.50 -9.23
CA ILE A 29 10.90 14.68 -10.14
C ILE A 29 10.49 15.60 -11.30
N ASP A 30 9.29 15.42 -11.85
CA ASP A 30 8.78 16.30 -12.91
C ASP A 30 8.69 17.74 -12.44
N ARG A 31 8.15 17.99 -11.24
CA ARG A 31 8.12 19.34 -10.65
C ARG A 31 9.50 19.95 -10.49
N MET A 32 10.51 19.16 -10.14
CA MET A 32 11.88 19.65 -10.04
C MET A 32 12.49 19.99 -11.41
N ARG A 33 12.03 19.35 -12.48
CA ARG A 33 12.57 19.52 -13.84
C ARG A 33 11.83 20.57 -14.67
N VAL A 34 10.55 20.79 -14.38
CA VAL A 34 9.63 21.61 -15.19
C VAL A 34 9.12 22.80 -14.38
N ASP A 35 10.02 23.49 -13.66
CA ASP A 35 9.73 24.73 -12.90
C ASP A 35 8.46 24.65 -12.02
N GLY A 36 8.24 23.50 -11.36
CA GLY A 36 7.08 23.24 -10.51
C GLY A 36 5.87 22.63 -11.21
N GLY A 37 5.93 22.41 -12.52
CA GLY A 37 4.89 21.76 -13.33
C GLY A 37 4.98 20.23 -13.34
N VAL A 38 3.89 19.57 -13.72
CA VAL A 38 3.82 18.13 -14.01
C VAL A 38 3.40 17.97 -15.47
N ILE A 39 3.99 17.01 -16.19
CA ILE A 39 3.67 16.79 -17.60
C ILE A 39 2.52 15.79 -17.71
N ASP A 40 1.36 16.29 -18.12
CA ASP A 40 0.17 15.48 -18.41
C ASP A 40 0.08 15.22 -19.92
N PHE A 41 -0.13 13.96 -20.32
CA PHE A 41 -0.10 13.55 -21.73
C PHE A 41 -1.21 12.59 -22.14
N ILE A 42 -1.98 12.04 -21.20
CA ILE A 42 -3.09 11.12 -21.48
C ILE A 42 -4.40 11.92 -21.46
N ASP A 43 -5.01 12.12 -22.63
CA ASP A 43 -6.25 12.89 -22.80
C ASP A 43 -7.35 12.03 -23.44
N PHE A 44 -8.45 11.82 -22.71
CA PHE A 44 -9.65 11.13 -23.19
C PHE A 44 -10.80 12.08 -23.55
N ARG A 45 -10.63 13.40 -23.42
CA ARG A 45 -11.61 14.48 -23.66
C ARG A 45 -12.86 14.48 -22.77
N ILE A 46 -13.18 13.37 -22.12
CA ILE A 46 -14.30 13.20 -21.18
C ILE A 46 -13.83 13.19 -19.72
N TRP A 47 -12.53 13.09 -19.50
CA TRP A 47 -11.88 12.96 -18.19
C TRP A 47 -10.69 13.91 -18.12
N PRO A 48 -10.33 14.47 -16.95
CA PRO A 48 -9.14 15.30 -16.80
C PRO A 48 -7.89 14.63 -17.38
N VAL A 49 -7.04 15.40 -18.03
CA VAL A 49 -5.76 14.89 -18.54
C VAL A 49 -4.92 14.42 -17.35
N PHE A 50 -4.23 13.30 -17.51
CA PHE A 50 -3.39 12.72 -16.45
C PHE A 50 -2.12 12.12 -17.04
N ASN A 51 -1.24 11.65 -16.17
CA ASN A 51 0.00 11.00 -16.57
C ASN A 51 0.14 9.57 -16.02
N PHE A 52 1.26 8.93 -16.34
CA PHE A 52 1.52 7.57 -15.88
C PHE A 52 1.73 7.48 -14.35
N ALA A 53 2.27 8.52 -13.72
CA ALA A 53 2.46 8.58 -12.28
C ALA A 53 1.12 8.60 -11.52
N ASP A 54 0.14 9.35 -12.00
CA ASP A 54 -1.21 9.37 -11.45
C ASP A 54 -1.88 7.99 -11.55
N SER A 55 -1.70 7.33 -12.70
CA SER A 55 -2.20 5.95 -12.91
C SER A 55 -1.58 4.96 -11.92
N ALA A 56 -0.26 5.06 -11.68
CA ALA A 56 0.43 4.21 -10.71
C ALA A 56 -0.09 4.45 -9.28
N ILE A 57 -0.31 5.71 -8.90
CA ILE A 57 -0.89 6.06 -7.59
C ILE A 57 -2.30 5.47 -7.45
N VAL A 58 -3.17 5.68 -8.45
CA VAL A 58 -4.55 5.19 -8.40
C VAL A 58 -4.60 3.67 -8.32
N CYS A 59 -3.83 2.95 -9.15
CA CYS A 59 -3.76 1.49 -9.11
C CYS A 59 -3.22 0.97 -7.77
N GLY A 60 -2.14 1.57 -7.25
CA GLY A 60 -1.58 1.20 -5.95
C GLY A 60 -2.58 1.43 -4.81
N MET A 61 -3.26 2.57 -4.81
CA MET A 61 -4.30 2.88 -3.82
C MET A 61 -5.52 1.96 -3.93
N LEU A 62 -5.94 1.58 -5.14
CA LEU A 62 -7.04 0.63 -5.34
C LEU A 62 -6.69 -0.73 -4.71
N VAL A 63 -5.47 -1.22 -4.92
CA VAL A 63 -5.00 -2.48 -4.33
C VAL A 63 -4.91 -2.38 -2.81
N LEU A 64 -4.42 -1.27 -2.24
CA LEU A 64 -4.42 -1.06 -0.78
C LEU A 64 -5.84 -1.06 -0.22
N LEU A 65 -6.76 -0.38 -0.89
CA LEU A 65 -8.14 -0.26 -0.45
C LEU A 65 -8.85 -1.63 -0.47
N ILE A 66 -8.68 -2.40 -1.54
CA ILE A 66 -9.17 -3.78 -1.62
C ILE A 66 -8.55 -4.62 -0.49
N HIS A 67 -7.24 -4.50 -0.28
CA HIS A 67 -6.55 -5.24 0.77
C HIS A 67 -7.12 -4.93 2.16
N VAL A 68 -7.33 -3.65 2.49
CA VAL A 68 -7.88 -3.23 3.77
C VAL A 68 -9.34 -3.63 3.94
N LEU A 69 -10.16 -3.55 2.88
CA LEU A 69 -11.59 -3.87 2.96
C LEU A 69 -11.88 -5.38 3.06
N PHE A 70 -11.06 -6.22 2.42
CA PHE A 70 -11.31 -7.66 2.31
C PHE A 70 -10.41 -8.53 3.18
N ARG A 71 -9.40 -7.95 3.86
CA ARG A 71 -8.62 -8.71 4.84
C ARG A 71 -9.40 -8.79 6.15
N ALA A 72 -9.90 -9.98 6.47
CA ALA A 72 -10.42 -10.28 7.80
C ALA A 72 -9.31 -10.05 8.84
N PRO A 73 -9.63 -9.58 10.07
CA PRO A 73 -8.66 -9.60 11.14
C PRO A 73 -8.16 -11.05 11.26
N GLU A 74 -6.87 -11.27 11.02
CA GLU A 74 -6.30 -12.57 11.28
C GLU A 74 -6.47 -12.83 12.77
N LYS A 75 -7.19 -13.91 13.10
CA LYS A 75 -7.30 -14.41 14.46
C LYS A 75 -5.92 -14.90 14.88
N GLU A 76 -5.04 -14.00 15.30
CA GLU A 76 -3.68 -14.36 15.72
C GLU A 76 -3.51 -14.40 17.24
N ASP A 77 -4.57 -14.16 18.01
CA ASP A 77 -4.46 -14.07 19.47
C ASP A 77 -5.19 -15.20 20.23
N GLU A 78 -5.97 -16.04 19.54
CA GLU A 78 -6.74 -17.13 20.17
C GLU A 78 -5.92 -18.44 20.33
N GLU A 79 -4.96 -18.73 19.44
CA GLU A 79 -4.20 -20.00 19.51
C GLU A 79 -3.05 -19.96 20.52
N GLU A 80 -2.28 -18.86 20.61
CA GLU A 80 -1.25 -18.72 21.66
C GLU A 80 -1.93 -18.75 23.05
N GLY A 81 -3.05 -18.04 23.25
CA GLY A 81 -3.75 -17.99 24.55
C GLY A 81 -4.36 -19.31 25.03
N GLU A 82 -4.70 -20.23 24.12
CA GLU A 82 -5.16 -21.59 24.47
C GLU A 82 -3.99 -22.54 24.74
N GLU A 83 -2.83 -22.34 24.12
CA GLU A 83 -1.61 -23.12 24.40
C GLU A 83 -1.04 -22.80 25.79
N TRP A 84 -0.92 -21.52 26.16
CA TRP A 84 -0.50 -21.09 27.51
C TRP A 84 -1.42 -21.62 28.62
N LYS A 85 -2.75 -21.60 28.39
CA LYS A 85 -3.73 -22.14 29.35
C LYS A 85 -3.65 -23.67 29.51
N ASN A 86 -3.23 -24.37 28.45
CA ASN A 86 -3.06 -25.82 28.50
C ASN A 86 -1.72 -26.20 29.16
N GLU A 87 -0.65 -25.42 28.99
CA GLU A 87 0.63 -25.65 29.67
C GLU A 87 0.58 -25.38 31.18
N GLU A 88 -0.17 -24.35 31.64
CA GLU A 88 -0.37 -24.09 33.08
C GLU A 88 -1.24 -25.16 33.77
N LYS A 89 -1.86 -26.05 33.01
CA LYS A 89 -2.75 -27.11 33.50
C LYS A 89 -2.04 -28.44 33.79
N TYR A 90 -0.73 -28.55 33.53
CA TYR A 90 0.10 -29.73 33.80
C TYR A 90 1.14 -29.50 34.90
#